data_AF-A0A924Z086-F1
#
_entry.id   AF-A0A924Z086-F1
#
_cell.length_a   1.000
_cell.length_b   1.000
_cell.length_c   1.000
_cell.angle_alpha   90.00
_cell.angle_beta   90.00
_cell.angle_gamma   90.00
#
_symmetry.space_group_name_H-M   'P 1'
#
loop_
_entity.id
_entity.type
_entity.pdbx_description
1 polymer ?
#
loop_
_entity_poly.entity_id
_entity_poly.type
_entity_poly.pdbx_seq_one_letter_code
_entity_poly.pdbx_strand_id
1 'polypeptide(L)'
;MSFDWEQYLTLAEELSRRSTTPANLEARQRTAISRAYYAAFVSARNYLRDYKKLPIPQTAEAHRDVAQQFRLNAETSNQTIADNLRRLRLYRNQADYTDKFPGLTATTEIVLELSKEVISILESLR
;
A
#
# COMPACT_ATOMS: atom_id res chain seq x y z
N MET A 1 -11.44 -0.52 -20.42
CA MET A 1 -10.22 -1.16 -19.86
C MET A 1 -10.04 -0.63 -18.45
N SER A 2 -9.98 -1.49 -17.43
CA SER A 2 -9.64 -1.08 -16.07
C SER A 2 -8.13 -1.20 -15.87
N PHE A 3 -7.52 -0.25 -15.16
CA PHE A 3 -6.12 -0.36 -14.75
C PHE A 3 -5.98 -1.48 -13.72
N ASP A 4 -4.98 -2.34 -13.90
CA ASP A 4 -4.57 -3.32 -12.91
C ASP A 4 -3.68 -2.65 -11.85
N TRP A 5 -4.22 -2.47 -10.65
CA TRP A 5 -3.55 -1.76 -9.58
C TRP A 5 -2.39 -2.55 -8.97
N GLU A 6 -2.35 -3.87 -9.15
CA GLU A 6 -1.26 -4.71 -8.68
C GLU A 6 0.04 -4.48 -9.47
N GLN A 7 -0.06 -3.92 -10.69
CA GLN A 7 1.10 -3.43 -11.47
C GLN A 7 1.90 -2.36 -10.73
N TYR A 8 1.28 -1.60 -9.81
CA TYR A 8 2.03 -0.67 -8.97
C TYR A 8 2.94 -1.37 -7.97
N LEU A 9 2.60 -2.58 -7.51
CA LEU A 9 3.49 -3.36 -6.67
C LEU A 9 4.69 -3.85 -7.49
N THR A 10 4.47 -4.35 -8.71
CA THR A 10 5.56 -4.72 -9.62
C THR A 10 6.51 -3.54 -9.88
N LEU A 11 5.96 -2.36 -10.19
CA LEU A 11 6.75 -1.14 -10.36
C LEU A 11 7.50 -0.76 -9.07
N ALA A 12 6.87 -0.90 -7.91
CA ALA A 12 7.53 -0.61 -6.63
C ALA A 12 8.75 -1.52 -6.40
N GLU A 13 8.63 -2.81 -6.70
CA GLU A 13 9.75 -3.75 -6.62
C GLU A 13 10.88 -3.37 -7.57
N GLU A 14 10.58 -3.03 -8.82
CA GLU A 14 11.58 -2.58 -9.79
C GLU A 14 12.32 -1.32 -9.32
N LEU A 15 11.57 -0.35 -8.78
CA LEU A 15 12.13 0.90 -8.25
C LEU A 15 13.03 0.64 -7.03
N SER A 16 12.66 -0.30 -6.16
CA SER A 16 13.42 -0.65 -4.95
C SER A 16 14.76 -1.31 -5.22
N ARG A 17 14.91 -1.98 -6.37
CA ARG A 17 16.18 -2.62 -6.78
C ARG A 17 17.26 -1.57 -7.01
N ARG A 18 18.51 -1.97 -6.74
CA ARG A 18 19.69 -1.08 -6.76
C ARG A 18 19.77 -0.24 -8.04
N SER A 19 19.75 1.08 -7.88
CA SER A 19 20.11 2.04 -8.91
C SER A 19 21.61 2.02 -9.15
N THR A 20 22.05 2.16 -10.39
CA THR A 20 23.47 2.32 -10.76
C THR A 20 24.01 3.72 -10.43
N THR A 21 23.14 4.67 -10.05
CA THR A 21 23.53 6.04 -9.68
C THR A 21 22.96 6.45 -8.31
N PRO A 22 23.78 7.02 -7.40
CA PRO A 22 23.32 7.45 -6.06
C PRO A 22 22.26 8.55 -6.08
N ALA A 23 22.34 9.49 -7.04
CA ALA A 23 21.47 10.67 -7.11
C ALA A 23 19.98 10.35 -7.36
N ASN A 24 19.63 9.10 -7.69
CA ASN A 24 18.25 8.66 -7.90
C ASN A 24 17.78 7.60 -6.89
N LEU A 25 18.63 7.17 -5.94
CA LEU A 25 18.26 6.07 -5.05
C LEU A 25 17.12 6.46 -4.10
N GLU A 26 17.22 7.62 -3.46
CA GLU A 26 16.19 8.11 -2.53
C GLU A 26 14.86 8.37 -3.24
N ALA A 27 14.89 9.04 -4.40
CA ALA A 27 13.69 9.30 -5.19
C ALA A 27 12.98 8.00 -5.62
N ARG A 28 13.75 6.99 -6.05
CA ARG A 28 13.21 5.67 -6.39
C ARG A 28 12.58 4.97 -5.20
N GLN A 29 13.25 4.97 -4.04
CA GLN A 29 12.74 4.33 -2.83
C GLN A 29 11.46 5.00 -2.31
N ARG A 30 11.43 6.34 -2.25
CA ARG A 30 10.21 7.09 -1.90
C ARG A 30 9.07 6.79 -2.87
N THR A 31 9.37 6.74 -4.17
CA THR A 31 8.39 6.38 -5.20
C THR A 31 7.90 4.94 -5.04
N ALA A 32 8.80 3.99 -4.74
CA ALA A 32 8.45 2.60 -4.49
C ALA A 32 7.47 2.48 -3.31
N ILE A 33 7.73 3.16 -2.20
CA ILE A 33 6.82 3.21 -1.04
C ILE A 33 5.43 3.71 -1.46
N SER A 34 5.38 4.80 -2.22
CA SER A 34 4.13 5.38 -2.70
C SER A 34 3.37 4.40 -3.62
N ARG A 35 4.05 3.73 -4.54
CA ARG A 35 3.42 2.76 -5.46
C ARG A 35 2.92 1.50 -4.75
N ALA A 36 3.73 0.93 -3.86
CA ALA A 36 3.30 -0.21 -3.03
C ALA A 36 2.06 0.14 -2.18
N TYR A 37 2.05 1.33 -1.56
CA TYR A 37 0.86 1.79 -0.84
C TYR A 37 -0.39 1.83 -1.73
N TYR A 38 -0.30 2.43 -2.92
CA TYR A 38 -1.47 2.53 -3.80
C TYR A 38 -1.92 1.17 -4.33
N ALA A 39 -1.01 0.24 -4.59
CA ALA A 39 -1.37 -1.13 -4.96
C ALA A 39 -2.26 -1.77 -3.87
N ALA A 40 -1.77 -1.84 -2.63
CA ALA A 40 -2.51 -2.43 -1.51
C ALA A 40 -3.81 -1.65 -1.20
N PHE A 41 -3.75 -0.33 -1.09
CA PHE A 41 -4.91 0.50 -0.74
C PHE A 41 -6.02 0.39 -1.77
N VAL A 42 -5.69 0.51 -3.06
CA VAL A 42 -6.73 0.49 -4.10
C VAL A 42 -7.28 -0.92 -4.29
N SER A 43 -6.46 -1.96 -4.20
CA SER A 43 -6.94 -3.36 -4.19
C SER A 43 -7.91 -3.60 -3.02
N ALA A 44 -7.57 -3.14 -1.82
CA ALA A 44 -8.45 -3.25 -0.64
C ALA A 44 -9.75 -2.46 -0.82
N ARG A 45 -9.67 -1.22 -1.32
CA ARG A 45 -10.84 -0.39 -1.64
C ARG A 45 -11.76 -1.07 -2.66
N ASN A 46 -11.18 -1.59 -3.73
CA ASN A 46 -11.93 -2.27 -4.79
C ASN A 46 -12.56 -3.57 -4.26
N TYR A 47 -11.87 -4.32 -3.38
CA TYR A 47 -12.47 -5.47 -2.71
C TYR A 47 -13.73 -5.10 -1.93
N LEU A 48 -13.67 -4.06 -1.10
CA LEU A 48 -14.83 -3.59 -0.33
C LEU A 48 -15.98 -3.14 -1.25
N ARG A 49 -15.67 -2.44 -2.33
CA ARG A 49 -16.67 -1.98 -3.32
C ARG A 49 -17.29 -3.14 -4.11
N ASP A 50 -16.46 -4.03 -4.64
CA ASP A 50 -16.87 -5.01 -5.64
C ASP A 50 -17.41 -6.30 -5.01
N TYR A 51 -16.83 -6.74 -3.90
CA TYR A 51 -17.20 -8.00 -3.22
C TYR A 51 -18.08 -7.76 -1.99
N LYS A 52 -17.80 -6.73 -1.18
CA LYS A 52 -18.62 -6.40 0.00
C LYS A 52 -19.75 -5.40 -0.30
N LYS A 53 -19.78 -4.83 -1.52
CA LYS A 53 -20.79 -3.85 -1.96
C LYS A 53 -20.90 -2.63 -1.03
N LEU A 54 -19.80 -2.26 -0.37
CA LEU A 54 -19.77 -1.11 0.52
C LEU A 54 -19.52 0.19 -0.27
N PRO A 55 -20.24 1.28 0.05
CA PRO A 55 -20.00 2.57 -0.57
C PRO A 55 -18.73 3.19 0.03
N ILE A 56 -17.61 3.05 -0.68
CA ILE A 56 -16.36 3.70 -0.30
C ILE A 56 -16.22 5.03 -1.05
N PRO A 57 -16.04 6.16 -0.37
CA PRO A 57 -15.85 7.45 -1.03
C PRO A 57 -14.58 7.46 -1.90
N GLN A 58 -14.54 8.33 -2.89
CA GLN A 58 -13.35 8.54 -3.75
C GLN A 58 -12.50 9.74 -3.29
N THR A 59 -12.73 10.21 -2.07
CA THR A 59 -12.09 11.39 -1.48
C THR A 59 -10.91 10.99 -0.59
N ALA A 60 -10.19 11.97 -0.04
CA ALA A 60 -9.05 11.72 0.84
C ALA A 60 -9.41 10.91 2.10
N GLU A 61 -10.67 10.99 2.55
CA GLU A 61 -11.22 10.24 3.67
C GLU A 61 -11.15 8.73 3.45
N ALA A 62 -11.22 8.28 2.19
CA ALA A 62 -11.17 6.87 1.82
C ALA A 62 -9.93 6.16 2.38
N HIS A 63 -8.80 6.87 2.48
CA HIS A 63 -7.55 6.31 3.02
C HIS A 63 -7.66 5.87 4.49
N ARG A 64 -8.53 6.53 5.27
CA ARG A 64 -8.85 6.10 6.65
C ARG A 64 -9.96 5.06 6.63
N ASP A 65 -10.99 5.33 5.85
CA ASP A 65 -12.24 4.58 5.94
C ASP A 65 -12.06 3.13 5.46
N VAL A 66 -11.26 2.88 4.42
CA VAL A 66 -10.95 1.51 3.96
C VAL A 66 -10.35 0.66 5.09
N ALA A 67 -9.31 1.14 5.76
CA ALA A 67 -8.70 0.41 6.88
C ALA A 67 -9.69 0.20 8.04
N GLN A 68 -10.55 1.19 8.29
CA GLN A 68 -11.59 1.07 9.32
C GLN A 68 -12.63 0.00 8.97
N GLN A 69 -13.04 -0.13 7.70
CA GLN A 69 -14.00 -1.16 7.29
C GLN A 69 -13.46 -2.56 7.54
N PHE A 70 -12.18 -2.82 7.22
CA PHE A 70 -11.53 -4.09 7.57
C PHE A 70 -11.45 -4.29 9.09
N ARG A 71 -11.14 -3.23 9.85
CA ARG A 71 -11.04 -3.32 11.32
C ARG A 71 -12.33 -3.78 12.00
N LEU A 72 -13.50 -3.48 11.44
CA LEU A 72 -14.79 -3.87 12.01
C LEU A 72 -15.03 -5.39 11.99
N ASN A 73 -14.31 -6.14 11.16
CA ASN A 73 -14.42 -7.59 11.09
C ASN A 73 -13.32 -8.24 11.95
N ALA A 74 -13.71 -8.98 12.98
CA ALA A 74 -12.79 -9.59 13.96
C ALA A 74 -11.91 -10.73 13.40
N GLU A 75 -12.19 -11.24 12.19
CA GLU A 75 -11.36 -12.24 11.53
C GLU A 75 -9.91 -11.77 11.40
N THR A 76 -8.97 -12.65 11.76
CA THR A 76 -7.52 -12.34 11.78
C THR A 76 -7.06 -11.71 10.46
N SER A 77 -7.48 -12.25 9.32
CA SER A 77 -7.16 -11.72 8.00
C SER A 77 -7.59 -10.26 7.80
N ASN A 78 -8.77 -9.89 8.28
CA ASN A 78 -9.26 -8.52 8.19
C ASN A 78 -8.50 -7.59 9.13
N GLN A 79 -8.17 -8.06 10.33
CA GLN A 79 -7.34 -7.30 11.28
C GLN A 79 -5.94 -7.02 10.69
N THR A 80 -5.30 -8.03 10.10
CA THR A 80 -4.00 -7.88 9.42
C THR A 80 -4.06 -6.87 8.28
N ILE A 81 -5.10 -6.91 7.43
CA ILE A 81 -5.29 -5.91 6.37
C ILE A 81 -5.41 -4.50 6.97
N ALA A 82 -6.22 -4.32 8.00
CA ALA A 82 -6.43 -3.02 8.63
C ALA A 82 -5.13 -2.45 9.22
N ASP A 83 -4.34 -3.27 9.90
CA ASP A 83 -3.06 -2.88 10.48
C ASP A 83 -2.03 -2.53 9.41
N ASN A 84 -1.90 -3.36 8.39
CA ASN A 84 -0.95 -3.14 7.31
C ASN A 84 -1.30 -1.88 6.50
N LEU A 85 -2.58 -1.66 6.17
CA LEU A 85 -2.99 -0.43 5.48
C LEU A 85 -2.70 0.84 6.28
N ARG A 86 -2.87 0.80 7.62
CA ARG A 86 -2.49 1.93 8.48
C ARG A 86 -0.97 2.18 8.44
N ARG A 87 -0.17 1.12 8.59
CA ARG A 87 1.31 1.21 8.54
C ARG A 87 1.80 1.74 7.20
N LEU A 88 1.29 1.17 6.10
CA LEU A 88 1.62 1.60 4.74
C LEU A 88 1.30 3.08 4.52
N ARG A 89 0.15 3.57 5.00
CA ARG A 89 -0.21 4.99 4.90
C ARG A 89 0.77 5.89 5.67
N LEU A 90 1.21 5.48 6.86
CA LEU A 90 2.19 6.25 7.64
C LEU A 90 3.52 6.37 6.90
N TYR A 91 4.04 5.26 6.37
CA TYR A 91 5.28 5.27 5.59
C TYR A 91 5.17 6.07 4.30
N ARG A 92 4.04 5.97 3.60
CA ARG A 92 3.77 6.79 2.40
C ARG A 92 3.74 8.27 2.72
N ASN A 93 3.11 8.68 3.81
CA ASN A 93 3.09 10.09 4.21
C ASN A 93 4.51 10.58 4.54
N GLN A 94 5.33 9.77 5.21
CA GLN A 94 6.72 10.11 5.46
C GLN A 94 7.53 10.23 4.16
N ALA A 95 7.39 9.27 3.24
CA ALA A 95 8.05 9.26 1.95
C ALA A 95 7.72 10.49 1.09
N ASP A 96 6.45 10.90 1.09
CA ASP A 96 5.98 11.95 0.18
C ASP A 96 6.18 13.36 0.75
N TYR A 97 6.19 13.54 2.07
CA TYR A 97 6.09 14.89 2.68
C TYR A 97 7.17 15.26 3.71
N THR A 98 8.11 14.37 4.02
CA THR A 98 9.20 14.70 4.96
C THR A 98 10.55 14.82 4.26
N ASP A 99 11.29 15.89 4.59
CA ASP A 99 12.61 16.16 4.01
C ASP A 99 13.64 15.06 4.31
N LYS A 100 13.54 14.44 5.50
CA LYS A 100 14.47 13.40 5.96
C LYS A 100 13.75 12.10 6.24
N PHE A 101 14.25 11.02 5.65
CA PHE A 101 13.75 9.67 5.90
C PHE A 101 14.88 8.73 6.32
N PRO A 102 15.27 8.74 7.60
CA PRO A 102 16.23 7.77 8.14
C PRO A 102 15.73 6.33 7.93
N GLY A 103 16.60 5.44 7.47
CA GLY A 103 16.23 4.03 7.24
C GLY A 103 15.32 3.81 6.03
N LEU A 104 15.33 4.70 5.03
CA LEU A 104 14.49 4.62 3.83
C LEU A 104 14.56 3.27 3.11
N THR A 105 15.76 2.71 2.92
CA THR A 105 15.93 1.40 2.25
C THR A 105 15.22 0.28 3.00
N ALA A 106 15.49 0.12 4.30
CA ALA A 106 14.85 -0.90 5.13
C ALA A 106 13.33 -0.69 5.20
N THR A 107 12.88 0.57 5.24
CA THR A 107 11.45 0.89 5.23
C THR A 107 10.79 0.54 3.90
N THR A 108 11.50 0.71 2.78
CA THR A 108 11.02 0.31 1.45
C THR A 108 10.78 -1.20 1.40
N GLU A 109 11.73 -2.00 1.90
CA GLU A 109 11.59 -3.46 1.98
C GLU A 109 10.37 -3.87 2.82
N ILE A 110 10.20 -3.27 4.00
CA ILE A 110 9.02 -3.50 4.85
C ILE A 110 7.72 -3.16 4.10
N VAL A 111 7.67 -2.01 3.43
CA VAL A 111 6.47 -1.57 2.71
C VAL A 111 6.10 -2.51 1.57
N LEU A 112 7.08 -3.06 0.85
CA LEU A 112 6.83 -4.06 -0.20
C LEU A 112 6.20 -5.32 0.39
N GLU A 113 6.73 -5.84 1.49
CA GLU A 113 6.20 -7.05 2.13
C GLU A 113 4.80 -6.83 2.71
N LEU A 114 4.56 -5.71 3.38
CA LEU A 114 3.21 -5.37 3.87
C LEU A 114 2.19 -5.23 2.73
N SER A 115 2.60 -4.66 1.59
CA SER A 115 1.73 -4.54 0.41
C SER A 115 1.40 -5.90 -0.20
N LYS A 116 2.41 -6.78 -0.33
CA LYS A 116 2.23 -8.16 -0.82
C LYS A 116 1.27 -8.93 0.08
N GLU A 117 1.46 -8.84 1.39
CA GLU A 117 0.62 -9.53 2.38
C GLU A 117 -0.84 -9.07 2.25
N VAL A 118 -1.10 -7.76 2.14
CA VAL A 118 -2.48 -7.26 1.93
C VAL A 118 -3.09 -7.85 0.65
N ILE A 119 -2.35 -7.81 -0.48
CA ILE A 119 -2.86 -8.30 -1.77
C ILE A 119 -3.13 -9.81 -1.70
N SER A 120 -2.19 -10.60 -1.17
CA SER A 120 -2.34 -12.05 -1.03
C SER A 120 -3.53 -12.44 -0.14
N ILE A 121 -3.72 -11.75 0.99
CA ILE A 121 -4.90 -11.99 1.84
C ILE A 121 -6.17 -11.64 1.06
N LEU A 122 -6.23 -10.51 0.36
CA LEU A 122 -7.41 -10.14 -0.42
C LEU A 122 -7.75 -11.17 -1.49
N GLU A 123 -6.76 -11.72 -2.19
CA GLU A 123 -6.96 -12.80 -3.17
C GLU A 123 -7.56 -14.05 -2.54
N SER A 124 -7.11 -14.42 -1.33
CA SER A 124 -7.66 -15.56 -0.58
C SER A 124 -9.10 -15.36 -0.10
N LEU A 125 -9.58 -14.12 -0.06
CA LEU A 125 -10.92 -13.74 0.40
C LEU A 125 -11.94 -13.53 -0.74
N ARG A 126 -11.52 -13.71 -2.00
CA ARG A 126 -12.37 -13.60 -3.20
C ARG A 126 -13.05 -14.94 -3.49
#